data_AF-A0A3S4VBC1-F1
#
_entry.id   AF-A0A3S4VBC1-F1
#
_cell.length_a   1.000
_cell.length_b   1.000
_cell.length_c   1.000
_cell.angle_alpha   90.00
_cell.angle_beta   90.00
_cell.angle_gamma   90.00
#
_symmetry.space_group_name_H-M   'P 1'
#
loop_
_entity.id
_entity.type
_entity.pdbx_description
1 polymer ?
#
loop_
_entity_poly.entity_id
_entity_poly.type
_entity_poly.pdbx_seq_one_letter_code
_entity_poly.pdbx_strand_id
1 'polypeptide(L)'
;MSIEEAFSLRDQFGWTPAPDNGRFFVTPVSNGEEDGSIGRDVSNKMYVSRINFNLTTRVTGDTNDVFDSSLRSTYLTYVNKLKSIYGVGKVDSDDNVETIIWYLPSRASVDLGITKKFISATIESPEMTDLTEAEEKYFAEGGEF
;
A
#
# COMPACT_ATOMS: atom_id res chain seq x y z
N MET A 1 -8.58 13.05 -4.35
CA MET A 1 -7.69 13.12 -5.54
C MET A 1 -8.43 12.51 -6.73
N SER A 2 -8.40 13.15 -7.90
CA SER A 2 -8.99 12.60 -9.13
C SER A 2 -8.10 11.53 -9.76
N ILE A 3 -8.68 10.68 -10.62
CA ILE A 3 -7.95 9.67 -11.38
C ILE A 3 -6.85 10.28 -12.26
N GLU A 4 -7.13 11.40 -12.93
CA GLU A 4 -6.18 12.04 -13.85
C GLU A 4 -4.97 12.63 -13.12
N GLU A 5 -5.19 13.18 -11.92
CA GLU A 5 -4.08 13.65 -11.05
C GLU A 5 -3.20 12.48 -10.63
N ALA A 6 -3.78 11.33 -10.29
CA ALA A 6 -3.01 10.14 -9.91
C ALA A 6 -2.21 9.56 -11.07
N PHE A 7 -2.77 9.54 -12.29
CA PHE A 7 -2.03 9.17 -13.50
C PHE A 7 -0.88 10.14 -13.77
N SER A 8 -1.13 11.43 -13.64
CA SER A 8 -0.08 12.45 -13.81
C SER A 8 1.06 12.26 -12.81
N LEU A 9 0.75 11.96 -11.54
CA LEU A 9 1.76 11.68 -10.52
C LEU A 9 2.55 10.40 -10.83
N ARG A 10 1.87 9.30 -11.19
CA ARG A 10 2.51 8.05 -11.62
C ARG A 10 3.55 8.32 -12.72
N ASP A 11 3.16 9.06 -13.74
CA ASP A 11 4.03 9.36 -14.88
C ASP A 11 5.22 10.26 -14.47
N GLN A 12 5.02 11.20 -13.55
CA GLN A 12 6.10 12.03 -12.99
C GLN A 12 7.12 11.22 -12.19
N PHE A 13 6.70 10.13 -11.54
CA PHE A 13 7.61 9.19 -10.88
C PHE A 13 8.34 8.25 -11.86
N GLY A 14 8.08 8.37 -13.16
CA GLY A 14 8.64 7.49 -14.18
C GLY A 14 8.06 6.07 -14.15
N TRP A 15 6.89 5.90 -13.54
CA TRP A 15 6.20 4.61 -13.51
C TRP A 15 5.40 4.44 -14.80
N THR A 16 5.46 3.24 -15.37
CA THR A 16 4.91 2.99 -16.71
C THR A 16 3.54 2.33 -16.60
N PRO A 17 2.46 2.92 -17.16
CA PRO A 17 1.15 2.28 -17.15
C PRO A 17 1.13 0.98 -17.94
N ALA A 18 0.28 0.05 -17.50
CA ALA A 18 -0.08 -1.13 -18.28
C ALA A 18 -0.75 -0.71 -19.60
N PRO A 19 -0.47 -1.39 -20.73
CA PRO A 19 -1.01 -1.00 -22.04
C PRO A 19 -2.54 -1.10 -22.16
N ASP A 20 -3.15 -2.02 -21.42
CA ASP A 20 -4.57 -2.35 -21.48
C ASP A 20 -5.41 -1.56 -20.47
N ASN A 21 -4.85 -1.26 -19.30
CA ASN A 21 -5.53 -0.54 -18.23
C ASN A 21 -4.52 0.26 -17.39
N GLY A 22 -4.39 1.55 -17.68
CA GLY A 22 -3.45 2.44 -17.01
C GLY A 22 -3.62 2.59 -15.48
N ARG A 23 -4.64 1.99 -14.86
CA ARG A 23 -4.68 1.90 -13.39
C ARG A 23 -3.65 0.93 -12.84
N PHE A 24 -3.20 -0.04 -13.62
CA PHE A 24 -2.07 -0.90 -13.29
C PHE A 24 -0.80 -0.32 -13.87
N PHE A 25 0.34 -0.52 -13.20
CA PHE A 25 1.60 0.07 -13.64
C PHE A 25 2.82 -0.68 -13.10
N VAL A 26 3.92 -0.45 -13.78
CA VAL A 26 5.26 -0.98 -13.50
C VAL A 26 6.07 0.11 -12.80
N THR A 27 6.83 -0.27 -11.78
CA THR A 27 7.78 0.61 -11.07
C THR A 27 9.22 0.20 -11.39
N PRO A 28 10.23 1.05 -11.11
CA PRO A 28 11.64 0.67 -11.31
C PRO A 28 12.07 -0.59 -10.55
N VAL A 29 11.38 -0.94 -9.47
CA VAL A 29 11.68 -2.11 -8.65
C VAL A 29 10.84 -3.34 -9.02
N SER A 30 9.83 -3.22 -9.89
CA SER A 30 8.92 -4.33 -10.17
C SER A 30 9.47 -5.37 -11.14
N ASN A 31 10.64 -5.12 -11.74
CA ASN A 31 11.27 -6.00 -12.73
C ASN A 31 10.35 -6.32 -13.93
N GLY A 32 9.53 -5.33 -14.33
CA GLY A 32 8.58 -5.47 -15.45
C GLY A 32 7.21 -6.02 -15.06
N GLU A 33 7.02 -6.45 -13.82
CA GLU A 33 5.71 -6.88 -13.33
C GLU A 33 4.80 -5.66 -13.04
N GLU A 34 3.50 -5.81 -13.31
CA GLU A 34 2.47 -4.81 -13.01
C GLU A 34 2.06 -4.89 -11.53
N ASP A 35 2.98 -4.56 -10.64
CA ASP A 35 2.80 -4.71 -9.18
C ASP A 35 2.35 -3.41 -8.48
N GLY A 36 2.05 -2.37 -9.25
CA GLY A 36 1.42 -1.14 -8.80
C GLY A 36 -0.02 -1.00 -9.30
N SER A 37 -0.90 -0.44 -8.47
CA SER A 37 -2.27 -0.16 -8.89
C SER A 37 -2.91 1.09 -8.25
N ILE A 38 -3.81 1.72 -9.01
CA ILE A 38 -4.67 2.84 -8.61
C ILE A 38 -6.12 2.32 -8.50
N GLY A 39 -6.61 2.26 -7.27
CA GLY A 39 -7.99 1.96 -6.92
C GLY A 39 -8.92 3.14 -7.19
N ARG A 40 -10.15 2.85 -7.60
CA ARG A 40 -11.21 3.86 -7.76
C ARG A 40 -12.16 3.75 -6.59
N ASP A 41 -12.65 4.90 -6.15
CA ASP A 41 -13.73 4.95 -5.18
C ASP A 41 -14.99 4.25 -5.73
N VAL A 42 -15.66 3.50 -4.87
CA VAL A 42 -16.82 2.67 -5.23
C VAL A 42 -18.06 3.53 -5.48
N SER A 43 -18.20 4.63 -4.73
CA SER A 43 -19.34 5.55 -4.80
C SER A 43 -19.18 6.54 -5.96
N ASN A 44 -17.95 7.00 -6.21
CA ASN A 44 -17.62 7.88 -7.31
C ASN A 44 -16.26 7.55 -7.96
N LYS A 45 -16.33 6.80 -9.06
CA LYS A 45 -15.17 6.32 -9.84
C LYS A 45 -14.29 7.41 -10.44
N MET A 46 -14.64 8.70 -10.33
CA MET A 46 -13.77 9.82 -10.70
C MET A 46 -12.64 10.05 -9.68
N TYR A 47 -12.80 9.55 -8.45
CA TYR A 47 -11.83 9.71 -7.37
C TYR A 47 -11.05 8.42 -7.10
N VAL A 48 -9.84 8.61 -6.56
CA VAL A 48 -8.95 7.53 -6.14
C VAL A 48 -9.26 7.14 -4.70
N SER A 49 -9.50 5.85 -4.48
CA SER A 49 -9.66 5.28 -3.13
C SER A 49 -8.33 4.84 -2.53
N ARG A 50 -7.43 4.33 -3.37
CA ARG A 50 -6.16 3.72 -2.94
C ARG A 50 -5.10 3.80 -4.03
N ILE A 51 -3.83 3.93 -3.65
CA ILE A 51 -2.68 3.62 -4.50
C ILE A 51 -1.81 2.60 -3.76
N ASN A 52 -1.46 1.48 -4.40
CA ASN A 52 -0.54 0.48 -3.84
C ASN A 52 0.56 0.14 -4.83
N PHE A 53 1.76 -0.16 -4.32
CA PHE A 53 2.92 -0.54 -5.12
C PHE A 53 3.99 -1.20 -4.25
N ASN A 54 4.90 -1.94 -4.87
CA ASN A 54 6.03 -2.54 -4.18
C ASN A 54 7.18 -1.53 -3.98
N LEU A 55 7.84 -1.63 -2.83
CA LEU A 55 9.06 -0.87 -2.50
C LEU A 55 10.33 -1.68 -2.74
N THR A 56 10.19 -2.97 -3.02
CA THR A 56 11.28 -3.89 -3.36
C THR A 56 10.82 -4.83 -4.45
N THR A 57 11.75 -5.32 -5.28
CA THR A 57 11.47 -6.39 -6.23
C THR A 57 10.91 -7.62 -5.52
N ARG A 58 9.80 -8.14 -6.04
CA ARG A 58 9.22 -9.40 -5.59
C ARG A 58 10.13 -10.55 -5.98
N VAL A 59 10.49 -11.39 -5.01
CA VAL A 59 11.17 -12.65 -5.29
C VAL A 59 10.17 -13.69 -5.79
N THR A 60 10.51 -14.34 -6.90
CA THR A 60 9.81 -15.51 -7.42
C THR A 60 10.49 -16.79 -6.92
N GLY A 61 9.69 -17.77 -6.48
CA GLY A 61 10.22 -19.03 -5.92
C GLY A 61 10.59 -18.95 -4.43
N ASP A 62 11.39 -19.91 -3.97
CA ASP A 62 11.73 -20.07 -2.55
C ASP A 62 12.72 -19.00 -2.05
N THR A 63 12.57 -18.63 -0.78
CA THR A 63 13.46 -17.69 -0.10
C THR A 63 14.34 -18.42 0.90
N ASN A 64 15.40 -17.76 1.36
CA ASN A 64 16.32 -18.29 2.36
C ASN A 64 16.54 -17.27 3.48
N ASP A 65 17.12 -17.73 4.59
CA ASP A 65 17.31 -16.90 5.80
C ASP A 65 18.10 -15.61 5.55
N VAL A 66 19.03 -15.61 4.58
CA VAL A 66 19.82 -14.43 4.22
C VAL A 66 18.93 -13.40 3.52
N PHE A 67 18.09 -13.83 2.59
CA PHE A 67 17.12 -12.97 1.93
C PHE A 67 16.11 -12.42 2.95
N ASP A 68 15.54 -13.27 3.80
CA ASP A 68 14.53 -12.88 4.78
C ASP A 68 15.10 -11.83 5.76
N SER A 69 16.33 -12.02 6.21
CA SER A 69 17.05 -11.06 7.07
C SER A 69 17.29 -9.72 6.35
N SER A 70 17.68 -9.76 5.08
CA SER A 70 17.91 -8.56 4.26
C SER A 70 16.61 -7.78 4.02
N LEU A 71 15.52 -8.49 3.69
CA LEU A 71 14.20 -7.89 3.49
C LEU A 71 13.71 -7.26 4.79
N ARG A 72 13.86 -7.94 5.93
CA ARG A 72 13.50 -7.39 7.24
C ARG A 72 14.29 -6.14 7.59
N SER A 73 15.60 -6.13 7.34
CA SER A 73 16.45 -4.95 7.56
C SER A 73 16.01 -3.75 6.70
N THR A 74 15.69 -4.01 5.43
CA THR A 74 15.18 -3.00 4.50
C THR A 74 13.83 -2.45 4.97
N TYR A 75 12.91 -3.32 5.41
CA TYR A 75 11.63 -2.93 5.97
C TYR A 75 11.79 -2.01 7.18
N LEU A 76 12.64 -2.38 8.15
CA LEU A 76 12.90 -1.54 9.33
C LEU A 76 13.49 -0.17 8.97
N THR A 77 14.25 -0.07 7.88
CA THR A 77 14.73 1.22 7.36
C THR A 77 13.57 2.09 6.90
N TYR A 78 12.62 1.54 6.14
CA TYR A 78 11.40 2.25 5.74
C TYR A 78 10.53 2.63 6.95
N VAL A 79 10.32 1.70 7.90
CA VAL A 79 9.56 1.96 9.14
C VAL A 79 10.16 3.13 9.91
N ASN A 80 11.47 3.15 10.12
CA ASN A 80 12.13 4.24 10.83
C ASN A 80 12.01 5.58 10.10
N LYS A 81 12.07 5.56 8.77
CA LYS A 81 11.90 6.77 7.95
C LYS A 81 10.48 7.30 8.01
N LEU A 82 9.46 6.45 7.88
CA LEU A 82 8.06 6.86 7.99
C LEU A 82 7.72 7.31 9.42
N LYS A 83 8.26 6.61 10.42
CA LYS A 83 8.11 7.00 11.83
C LYS A 83 8.66 8.38 12.14
N SER A 84 9.74 8.81 11.50
CA SER A 84 10.28 10.17 11.72
C SER A 84 9.44 11.28 11.08
N ILE A 85 8.59 10.93 10.10
CA ILE A 85 7.70 11.88 9.41
C ILE A 85 6.32 11.89 10.07
N TYR A 86 5.75 10.71 10.34
CA TYR A 86 4.36 10.54 10.77
C TYR A 86 4.20 10.11 12.25
N GLY A 87 5.30 9.85 12.96
CA GLY A 87 5.26 9.37 14.35
C GLY A 87 5.04 7.86 14.46
N VAL A 88 4.56 7.40 15.61
CA VAL A 88 4.33 5.97 15.86
C VAL A 88 3.05 5.53 15.15
N GLY A 89 3.14 4.50 14.30
CA GLY A 89 2.00 3.90 13.60
C GLY A 89 1.31 2.78 14.40
N LYS A 90 0.10 2.39 13.98
CA LYS A 90 -0.62 1.19 14.44
C LYS A 90 0.00 -0.03 13.76
N VAL A 91 0.26 -1.08 14.53
CA VAL A 91 0.71 -2.37 13.98
C VAL A 91 -0.52 -3.22 13.73
N ASP A 92 -0.58 -3.82 12.54
CA ASP A 92 -1.54 -4.85 12.17
C ASP A 92 -0.79 -6.01 11.52
N SER A 93 -1.20 -7.25 11.78
CA SER A 93 -0.49 -8.41 11.27
C SER A 93 -1.36 -9.66 11.20
N ASP A 94 -1.19 -10.42 10.13
CA ASP A 94 -1.70 -11.77 9.97
C ASP A 94 -0.57 -12.78 9.73
N ASP A 95 -0.90 -14.04 9.43
CA ASP A 95 0.08 -15.12 9.20
C ASP A 95 1.01 -14.88 7.99
N ASN A 96 0.67 -13.95 7.10
CA ASN A 96 1.35 -13.71 5.83
C ASN A 96 1.98 -12.31 5.72
N VAL A 97 1.41 -11.33 6.41
CA VAL A 97 1.77 -9.91 6.26
C VAL A 97 1.85 -9.23 7.62
N GLU A 98 2.94 -8.50 7.86
CA GLU A 98 3.02 -7.50 8.92
C GLU A 98 2.92 -6.11 8.29
N THR A 99 2.03 -5.27 8.82
CA THR A 99 1.76 -3.93 8.31
C THR A 99 1.87 -2.90 9.44
N ILE A 100 2.48 -1.75 9.14
CA ILE A 100 2.39 -0.56 9.99
C ILE A 100 1.57 0.49 9.26
N ILE A 101 0.54 0.98 9.94
CA ILE A 101 -0.44 1.94 9.42
C ILE A 101 -0.26 3.28 10.13
N TRP A 102 -0.15 4.35 9.36
CA TRP A 102 -0.15 5.73 9.85
C TRP A 102 -1.40 6.46 9.34
N TYR A 103 -2.30 6.81 10.25
CA TYR A 103 -3.42 7.70 9.95
C TYR A 103 -2.96 9.16 10.00
N LEU A 104 -3.15 9.87 8.89
CA LEU A 104 -2.74 11.26 8.76
C LEU A 104 -3.83 12.21 9.26
N PRO A 105 -3.51 13.48 9.59
CA PRO A 105 -4.51 14.47 9.99
C PRO A 105 -5.61 14.71 8.94
N SER A 106 -5.33 14.42 7.66
CA SER A 106 -6.31 14.47 6.57
C SER A 106 -7.29 13.30 6.56
N ARG A 107 -7.14 12.33 7.48
CA ARG A 107 -7.79 11.01 7.50
C ARG A 107 -7.36 10.04 6.39
N ALA A 108 -6.46 10.43 5.50
CA ALA A 108 -5.79 9.45 4.63
C ALA A 108 -4.89 8.52 5.47
N SER A 109 -4.67 7.29 5.01
CA SER A 109 -3.70 6.38 5.63
C SER A 109 -2.50 6.13 4.73
N VAL A 110 -1.36 5.81 5.36
CA VAL A 110 -0.19 5.23 4.71
C VAL A 110 0.10 3.92 5.41
N ASP A 111 0.20 2.85 4.65
CA ASP A 111 0.41 1.50 5.16
C ASP A 111 1.72 0.98 4.56
N LEU A 112 2.59 0.43 5.40
CA LEU A 112 3.83 -0.21 4.97
C LEU A 112 3.74 -1.69 5.36
N GLY A 113 3.67 -2.55 4.35
CA GLY A 113 3.57 -4.00 4.54
C GLY A 113 4.89 -4.71 4.22
N ILE A 114 5.22 -5.75 5.00
CA ILE A 114 6.23 -6.74 4.66
C ILE A 114 5.58 -8.12 4.57
N THR A 115 5.88 -8.81 3.46
CA THR A 115 5.56 -10.22 3.26
C THR A 115 6.84 -11.05 3.30
N LYS A 116 6.73 -12.36 3.10
CA LYS A 116 7.89 -13.25 2.89
C LYS A 116 8.67 -12.98 1.59
N LYS A 117 8.16 -12.14 0.68
CA LYS A 117 8.71 -12.02 -0.69
C LYS A 117 9.01 -10.58 -1.14
N PHE A 118 8.39 -9.58 -0.51
CA PHE A 118 8.53 -8.17 -0.87
C PHE A 118 8.00 -7.26 0.23
N ILE A 119 8.35 -5.98 0.14
CA ILE A 119 7.78 -4.88 0.91
C ILE A 119 6.89 -4.06 -0.03
N SER A 120 5.73 -3.61 0.47
CA SER A 120 4.81 -2.75 -0.27
C SER A 120 4.39 -1.53 0.54
N ALA A 121 3.95 -0.50 -0.18
CA ALA A 121 3.26 0.64 0.41
C ALA A 121 1.85 0.72 -0.17
N THR A 122 0.91 1.11 0.68
CA THR A 122 -0.46 1.46 0.31
C THR A 122 -0.76 2.86 0.85
N ILE A 123 -1.38 3.71 0.05
CA ILE A 123 -1.95 4.98 0.51
C ILE A 123 -3.44 4.91 0.26
N GLU A 124 -4.23 5.12 1.30
CA GLU A 124 -5.69 5.13 1.19
C GLU A 124 -6.28 6.53 1.40
N SER A 125 -7.38 6.77 0.71
CA SER A 125 -8.19 7.98 0.86
C SER A 125 -8.86 8.07 2.24
N PRO A 126 -9.23 9.28 2.68
CA PRO A 126 -10.07 9.48 3.87
C PRO A 126 -11.32 8.59 3.91
N GLU A 127 -11.98 8.45 2.77
CA GLU A 127 -13.22 7.67 2.63
C GLU A 127 -13.01 6.17 2.93
N MET A 128 -11.82 5.64 2.63
CA MET A 128 -11.48 4.25 2.98
C MET A 128 -11.25 4.10 4.49
N THR A 129 -10.63 5.08 5.15
CA THR A 129 -10.49 5.06 6.61
C THR A 129 -11.85 5.13 7.30
N ASP A 130 -12.76 5.97 6.80
CA ASP A 130 -14.14 6.06 7.30
C ASP A 130 -14.87 4.71 7.14
N LEU A 131 -14.68 4.02 6.02
CA LEU A 131 -15.25 2.70 5.78
C LEU A 131 -14.68 1.66 6.76
N THR A 132 -13.36 1.61 6.95
CA THR A 132 -12.72 0.69 7.90
C THR A 132 -13.22 0.91 9.33
N GLU A 133 -13.30 2.16 9.79
CA GLU A 133 -13.83 2.47 11.14
C GLU A 133 -15.32 2.08 11.27
N ALA A 134 -16.11 2.26 10.22
CA ALA A 134 -17.51 1.85 10.20
C ALA A 134 -17.68 0.32 10.24
N GLU A 135 -16.85 -0.42 9.51
CA GLU A 135 -16.81 -1.88 9.53
C GLU A 135 -16.36 -2.41 10.91
N GLU A 136 -15.25 -1.88 11.45
CA GLU A 136 -14.77 -2.22 12.80
C GLU A 136 -15.88 -2.02 13.84
N LYS A 137 -16.62 -0.91 13.75
CA LYS A 137 -17.76 -0.63 14.63
C LYS A 137 -18.92 -1.62 14.44
N TYR A 138 -19.30 -1.92 13.19
CA TYR A 138 -20.36 -2.89 12.90
C TYR A 138 -20.08 -4.27 13.50
N PHE A 139 -18.84 -4.75 13.38
CA PHE A 139 -18.44 -6.02 13.98
C PHE A 139 -18.36 -5.96 15.51
N ALA A 140 -17.89 -4.84 16.08
CA ALA A 140 -17.89 -4.64 17.53
C ALA A 140 -19.31 -4.66 18.13
N GLU A 141 -20.33 -4.29 17.35
CA GLU A 141 -21.74 -4.27 17.74
C GLU A 141 -22.48 -5.59 17.44
N GLY A 142 -21.77 -6.63 16.98
CA GLY A 142 -22.34 -7.98 16.75
C GLY A 142 -22.88 -8.21 15.33
N GLY A 143 -22.41 -7.45 14.36
CA GLY A 143 -22.70 -7.67 12.95
C GLY A 143 -22.28 -9.05 12.43
N GLU A 144 -23.06 -9.60 11.49
CA GLU A 144 -22.76 -10.88 10.84
C GLU A 144 -21.73 -10.71 9.70
N PHE A 145 -21.02 -11.80 9.38
CA PHE A 145 -20.03 -11.91 8.30
C PHE A 145 -20.68 -12.12 6.92
#